data_AF-A0A0C2GHC4-F1
#
_entry.id   AF-A0A0C2GHC4-F1
#
_cell.length_a   1.000
_cell.length_b   1.000
_cell.length_c   1.000
_cell.angle_alpha   90.00
_cell.angle_beta   90.00
_cell.angle_gamma   90.00
#
_symmetry.space_group_name_H-M   'P 1'
#
loop_
_entity.id
_entity.type
_entity.pdbx_description
1 polymer ?
#
loop_
_entity_poly.entity_id
_entity_poly.type
_entity_poly.pdbx_seq_one_letter_code
_entity_poly.pdbx_strand_id
1 'polypeptide(L)' 'MAASISDTGAFLNAEMEFGLNMLRQSPVNEHPVVSPLSVIFALAMVHAGANGKTKTQINQVISNGEKYRPGANHQTF' A
#
# COMPACT_ATOMS: atom_id res chain seq x y z
N MET A 1 2.05 -6.08 19.20
CA MET A 1 2.26 -4.68 18.76
C MET A 1 0.91 -4.00 18.74
N ALA A 2 0.72 -2.92 19.48
CA ALA A 2 -0.49 -2.10 19.39
C ALA A 2 -0.22 -0.98 18.38
N ALA A 3 -0.92 -0.97 17.25
CA ALA A 3 -0.89 0.15 16.32
C ALA A 3 -1.48 1.38 17.03
N SER A 4 -0.80 2.52 16.94
CA SER A 4 -1.36 3.77 17.45
C SER A 4 -2.56 4.18 16.61
N ILE A 5 -3.51 4.94 17.16
CA ILE A 5 -4.71 5.39 16.43
C ILE A 5 -4.32 6.18 15.16
N SER A 6 -3.19 6.88 15.19
CA SER A 6 -2.56 7.52 14.04
C SER A 6 -2.09 6.54 12.96
N ASP A 7 -1.52 5.38 13.33
CA ASP A 7 -1.08 4.35 12.39
C ASP A 7 -2.29 3.73 11.65
N THR A 8 -3.40 3.51 12.36
CA THR A 8 -4.64 3.02 11.77
C THR A 8 -5.20 4.00 10.74
N GLY A 9 -5.19 5.31 11.01
CA GLY A 9 -5.66 6.33 10.08
C GLY A 9 -4.80 6.44 8.82
N ALA A 10 -3.48 6.34 8.95
CA ALA A 10 -2.56 6.36 7.80
C ALA A 10 -2.75 5.12 6.91
N PHE A 11 -2.93 3.93 7.51
CA PHE A 11 -3.21 2.70 6.79
C PHE A 11 -4.54 2.77 6.01
N LEU A 12 -5.63 3.21 6.65
CA LEU A 12 -6.94 3.33 5.98
C LEU A 12 -6.91 4.31 4.79
N ASN A 13 -6.16 5.42 4.91
CA ASN A 13 -5.98 6.35 3.80
C ASN A 13 -5.20 5.71 2.63
N ALA A 14 -4.12 4.98 2.93
CA ALA A 14 -3.34 4.27 1.92
C ALA A 14 -4.16 3.17 1.22
N GLU A 15 -4.96 2.41 1.98
CA GLU A 15 -5.86 1.39 1.46
C GLU A 15 -6.92 2.00 0.52
N MET A 16 -7.53 3.12 0.93
CA MET A 16 -8.52 3.83 0.12
C MET A 16 -7.93 4.38 -1.18
N GLU A 17 -6.74 4.99 -1.11
CA GLU A 17 -6.04 5.50 -2.29
C GLU A 17 -5.67 4.36 -3.25
N PHE A 18 -5.16 3.26 -2.71
CA PHE A 18 -4.84 2.06 -3.49
C PHE A 18 -6.08 1.51 -4.21
N GLY A 19 -7.19 1.32 -3.49
CA GLY A 19 -8.45 0.85 -4.07
C GLY A 19 -9.03 1.80 -5.13
N LEU A 20 -8.98 3.11 -4.89
CA LEU A 20 -9.42 4.10 -5.88
C LEU A 20 -8.55 4.07 -7.14
N ASN A 21 -7.24 3.89 -7.00
CA ASN A 21 -6.34 3.73 -8.14
C ASN A 21 -6.59 2.44 -8.92
N MET A 22 -7.01 1.35 -8.26
CA MET A 22 -7.45 0.14 -8.95
C MET A 22 -8.70 0.39 -9.80
N LEU A 23 -9.70 1.08 -9.23
CA LEU A 23 -10.95 1.39 -9.96
C LEU A 23 -10.71 2.32 -11.16
N ARG A 24 -9.81 3.30 -11.03
CA ARG A 24 -9.43 4.20 -12.13
C ARG A 24 -8.73 3.50 -13.30
N GLN A 25 -8.09 2.37 -13.04
CA GLN A 25 -7.45 1.56 -14.08
C GLN A 25 -8.43 0.60 -14.77
N SER A 26 -9.65 0.45 -14.24
CA SER A 26 -10.67 -0.40 -14.82
C SER A 26 -11.26 0.22 -16.09
N PRO A 27 -11.63 -0.59 -17.10
CA PRO A 27 -12.41 -0.13 -18.24
C PRO A 27 -13.73 0.52 -17.80
N VAL A 28 -14.09 1.64 -18.43
CA VAL A 28 -15.32 2.41 -18.13
C VAL A 28 -16.60 1.64 -18.47
N ASN A 29 -16.50 0.63 -19.34
CA ASN A 29 -17.64 -0.13 -19.85
C ASN A 29 -17.93 -1.41 -19.04
N GLU A 30 -17.26 -1.60 -17.91
CA GLU A 30 -17.39 -2.77 -17.04
C GLU A 30 -17.68 -2.33 -15.60
N HIS A 31 -18.27 -3.22 -14.80
CA HIS A 31 -18.52 -3.01 -13.38
C HIS A 31 -17.50 -3.81 -12.56
N PRO A 32 -16.30 -3.25 -12.29
CA PRO A 32 -15.27 -3.96 -11.53
C PRO A 32 -15.68 -4.14 -10.07
N VAL A 33 -15.60 -5.37 -9.58
CA VAL A 33 -15.71 -5.69 -8.14
C VAL A 33 -14.35 -6.18 -7.68
N VAL A 34 -13.69 -5.39 -6.84
CA VAL A 34 -12.35 -5.70 -6.32
C VAL A 34 -12.32 -5.56 -4.80
N SER A 35 -11.44 -6.32 -4.15
CA SER A 35 -11.13 -6.18 -2.73
C SER A 35 -9.71 -5.64 -2.56
N PRO A 36 -9.53 -4.33 -2.30
CA PRO A 36 -8.21 -3.71 -2.14
C PRO A 36 -7.37 -4.37 -1.04
N LEU A 37 -7.98 -4.72 0.09
CA LEU A 37 -7.32 -5.44 1.20
C LEU A 37 -6.72 -6.77 0.78
N SER A 38 -7.49 -7.58 0.06
CA SER A 38 -7.04 -8.89 -0.41
C SER A 38 -5.80 -8.76 -1.31
N VAL A 39 -5.80 -7.75 -2.19
CA VAL A 39 -4.66 -7.48 -3.08
C VAL A 39 -3.45 -6.98 -2.30
N ILE A 40 -3.62 -6.10 -1.30
CA ILE A 40 -2.53 -5.65 -0.44
C ILE A 40 -1.89 -6.85 0.29
N PHE A 41 -2.68 -7.77 0.83
CA PHE A 41 -2.14 -8.97 1.48
C PHE A 41 -1.42 -9.89 0.49
N ALA A 42 -1.97 -10.09 -0.70
CA ALA A 42 -1.28 -10.84 -1.75
C ALA A 42 0.07 -10.19 -2.10
N LEU A 43 0.11 -8.88 -2.25
CA LEU A 43 1.33 -8.13 -2.52
C LEU A 43 2.33 -8.16 -1.36
N ALA A 44 1.87 -8.14 -0.11
CA ALA A 44 2.73 -8.29 1.06
C ALA A 44 3.43 -9.66 1.07
N MET A 45 2.72 -10.73 0.71
CA MET A 45 3.30 -12.06 0.53
C MET A 45 4.32 -12.10 -0.62
N VAL A 46 3.99 -11.47 -1.76
CA VAL A 46 4.93 -11.37 -2.89
C VAL A 46 6.16 -10.53 -2.51
N HIS A 47 5.99 -9.45 -1.75
CA HIS A 47 7.07 -8.60 -1.25
C HIS A 47 8.04 -9.38 -0.36
N ALA A 48 7.54 -10.28 0.48
CA ALA A 48 8.37 -11.14 1.33
C ALA A 48 9.30 -12.07 0.51
N GLY A 49 8.86 -12.51 -0.67
CA GLY A 49 9.66 -13.32 -1.60
C GLY A 49 10.44 -12.53 -2.66
N ALA A 50 10.17 -11.24 -2.83
CA ALA A 50 10.79 -10.41 -3.86
C ALA A 50 12.18 -9.88 -3.44
N ASN A 51 13.01 -9.55 -4.42
CA ASN A 51 14.31 -8.91 -4.21
C ASN A 51 14.53 -7.74 -5.19
N GLY A 52 15.49 -6.86 -4.88
CA GLY A 52 15.90 -5.74 -5.71
C GLY A 52 14.74 -4.80 -6.05
N LYS A 53 14.65 -4.42 -7.33
CA LYS A 53 13.68 -3.43 -7.83
C LYS A 53 12.23 -3.83 -7.58
N THR A 54 11.89 -5.11 -7.73
CA THR A 54 10.53 -5.62 -7.53
C THR A 54 10.08 -5.46 -6.08
N LYS A 55 10.98 -5.73 -5.12
CA LYS A 55 10.72 -5.52 -3.70
C LYS A 55 10.39 -4.05 -3.41
N THR A 56 11.22 -3.14 -3.91
CA THR A 56 11.02 -1.69 -3.74
C THR A 56 9.71 -1.20 -4.36
N GLN A 57 9.38 -1.65 -5.57
CA GLN A 57 8.14 -1.26 -6.25
C GLN A 57 6.89 -1.71 -5.48
N ILE A 58 6.89 -2.95 -4.97
CA ILE A 58 5.74 -3.44 -4.20
C ILE A 58 5.59 -2.64 -2.90
N ASN A 59 6.69 -2.38 -2.19
CA ASN A 59 6.65 -1.57 -0.97
C ASN A 59 6.12 -0.16 -1.24
N GLN A 60 6.53 0.49 -2.33
CA GLN A 60 6.03 1.82 -2.69
C GLN A 60 4.51 1.85 -2.92
N VAL A 61 3.95 0.77 -3.50
CA VAL A 61 2.52 0.70 -3.83
C VAL A 61 1.67 0.42 -2.59
N ILE A 62 2.11 -0.45 -1.67
CA ILE A 62 1.32 -0.82 -0.48
C ILE A 62 1.59 0.10 0.73
N SER A 63 2.73 0.79 0.77
CA SER A 63 3.18 1.63 1.91
C SER A 63 3.11 3.13 1.61
N ASN A 64 2.27 3.57 0.67
CA ASN A 64 2.13 4.98 0.26
C ASN A 64 1.79 5.97 1.41
N GLY A 65 1.57 5.47 2.64
CA GLY A 65 1.50 6.23 3.89
C GLY A 65 2.86 6.69 4.47
N GLU A 66 3.98 6.15 3.98
CA GLU A 66 5.34 6.61 4.29
C GLU A 66 5.81 7.63 3.26
N LYS A 67 5.01 8.68 3.00
CA LYS A 67 5.59 9.85 2.34
C LYS A 67 6.66 10.40 3.26
N TYR A 68 7.92 10.25 2.84
CA TYR A 68 9.08 10.91 3.41
C TYR A 68 8.70 12.30 3.91
N ARG A 69 8.66 12.45 5.24
CA ARG A 69 8.55 13.74 5.91
C ARG A 69 9.99 14.22 6.09
N PRO A 70 10.44 15.30 5.41
CA PRO A 70 11.78 15.81 5.58
C PRO A 70 11.94 16.24 7.04
N GLY A 71 12.76 15.52 7.81
CA GLY A 71 12.99 15.79 9.23
C GLY A 71 12.70 14.64 10.21
N ALA A 72 12.40 13.42 9.75
CA ALA A 72 12.38 12.24 10.61
C ALA A 72 13.68 11.44 10.45
N ASN A 73 14.42 11.36 11.55
CA ASN A 73 15.73 10.75 11.67
C ASN A 73 15.67 9.27 11.31
N HIS A 74 16.60 8.84 10.46
CA HIS A 74 16.82 7.45 10.07
C HIS A 74 16.84 6.50 11.26
N GLN A 75 15.90 5.55 11.32
CA GLN A 75 16.15 4.16 11.72
C GLN A 75 15.21 3.24 10.92
N THR A 76 15.75 2.72 9.83
CA THR A 76 15.23 1.59 9.07
C THR A 76 15.33 0.31 9.90
N PHE A 77 14.25 -0.45 9.97
CA PHE A 77 14.30 -1.91 10.19
C PHE A 77 14.00 -2.62 8.86
#